data_AF-A0A851JHW6-F1
#
_entry.id   AF-A0A851JHW6-F1
#
_cell.length_a   1.000
_cell.length_b   1.000
_cell.length_c   1.000
_cell.angle_alpha   90.00
_cell.angle_beta   90.00
_cell.angle_gamma   90.00
#
_symmetry.space_group_name_H-M   'P 1'
#
loop_
_entity.id
_entity.type
_entity.pdbx_description
1 polymer ?
#
loop_
_entity_poly.entity_id
_entity_poly.type
_entity_poly.pdbx_seq_one_letter_code
_entity_poly.pdbx_strand_id
1 'polypeptide(L)'
;MRRVLAWLGQQGLRPADLRALYEAIPLSPGMAELFQFLAGHRQLFELVLISDANVFGVEAKLRAAGHRRQGAGEGVEFRRVLYVGDGANDFCPAAALGAEDVAFPRKGFPMHRLIQERQEKQPEAFQAAVVPWESAVEVARYLQEMLRKKC
;
A
#
# COMPACT_ATOMS: atom_id res chain seq x y z
N MET A 1 -15.57 21.25 3.02
CA MET A 1 -14.56 20.88 4.05
C MET A 1 -14.14 22.01 4.99
N ARG A 2 -13.66 23.18 4.51
CA ARG A 2 -13.16 24.27 5.40
C ARG A 2 -14.15 24.74 6.49
N ARG A 3 -15.43 24.90 6.16
CA ARG A 3 -16.48 25.30 7.13
C ARG A 3 -16.68 24.28 8.25
N VAL A 4 -16.59 22.98 7.93
CA VAL A 4 -16.71 21.89 8.90
C VAL A 4 -15.52 21.89 9.86
N LEU A 5 -14.29 22.03 9.32
CA LEU A 5 -13.09 22.11 10.15
C LEU A 5 -13.07 23.35 11.04
N ALA A 6 -13.55 24.50 10.55
CA ALA A 6 -13.68 25.71 11.34
C ALA A 6 -14.69 25.54 12.49
N TRP A 7 -15.85 24.93 12.22
CA TRP A 7 -16.84 24.62 13.25
C TRP A 7 -16.28 23.64 14.29
N LEU A 8 -15.60 22.57 13.88
CA LEU A 8 -14.93 21.64 14.80
C LEU A 8 -13.91 22.35 15.69
N GLY A 9 -13.15 23.29 15.12
CA GLY A 9 -12.23 24.14 15.89
C GLY A 9 -12.93 25.00 16.92
N GLN A 10 -14.12 25.55 16.60
CA GLN A 10 -14.96 26.29 17.56
C GLN A 10 -15.49 25.38 18.68
N GLN A 11 -15.67 24.08 18.42
CA GLN A 11 -16.01 23.08 19.44
C GLN A 11 -14.79 22.63 20.26
N GLY A 12 -13.61 23.22 20.05
CA GLY A 12 -12.38 22.92 20.79
C GLY A 12 -11.52 21.78 20.21
N LEU A 13 -11.88 21.23 19.04
CA LEU A 13 -11.07 20.21 18.38
C LEU A 13 -9.81 20.84 17.79
N ARG A 14 -8.63 20.36 18.20
CA ARG A 14 -7.34 20.84 17.71
C ARG A 14 -6.73 19.85 16.71
N PRO A 15 -5.86 20.31 15.80
CA PRO A 15 -5.12 19.43 14.91
C PRO A 15 -4.31 18.33 15.64
N ALA A 16 -3.85 18.60 16.86
CA ALA A 16 -3.15 17.62 17.69
C ALA A 16 -4.06 16.45 18.11
N ASP A 17 -5.33 16.72 18.36
CA ASP A 17 -6.30 15.68 18.74
C ASP A 17 -6.57 14.75 17.54
N LEU A 18 -6.71 15.31 16.33
CA LEU A 18 -6.81 14.53 15.09
C LEU A 18 -5.54 13.72 14.81
N ARG A 19 -4.36 14.31 15.03
CA ARG A 19 -3.07 13.62 14.87
C ARG A 19 -3.00 12.41 15.79
N ALA A 20 -3.30 12.58 17.08
CA ALA A 20 -3.28 11.49 18.05
C ALA A 20 -4.19 10.33 17.63
N LEU A 21 -5.37 10.62 17.08
CA LEU A 21 -6.27 9.60 16.53
C LEU A 21 -5.61 8.82 15.38
N TYR A 22 -5.01 9.51 14.40
CA TYR A 22 -4.32 8.85 13.28
C TYR A 22 -3.12 8.01 13.74
N GLU A 23 -2.34 8.52 14.70
CA GLU A 23 -1.15 7.84 15.23
C GLU A 23 -1.52 6.54 15.97
N ALA A 24 -2.67 6.55 16.66
CA ALA A 24 -3.20 5.41 17.41
C ALA A 24 -3.81 4.29 16.54
N ILE A 25 -4.17 4.55 15.27
CA ILE A 25 -4.70 3.52 14.37
C ILE A 25 -3.64 2.42 14.22
N PRO A 26 -3.91 1.14 14.51
CA PRO A 26 -2.92 0.08 14.36
C PRO A 26 -2.55 -0.08 12.88
N LEU A 27 -1.28 -0.43 12.61
CA LEU A 27 -0.90 -0.89 11.28
C LEU A 27 -1.61 -2.22 10.98
N SER A 28 -1.86 -2.48 9.70
CA SER A 28 -2.30 -3.80 9.25
C SER A 28 -1.29 -4.87 9.69
N PRO A 29 -1.74 -6.09 10.07
CA PRO A 29 -0.87 -7.19 10.46
C PRO A 29 0.30 -7.39 9.49
N GLY A 30 1.52 -7.50 10.02
CA GLY A 30 2.74 -7.74 9.25
C GLY A 30 3.36 -6.53 8.55
N MET A 31 2.72 -5.35 8.62
CA MET A 31 3.16 -4.18 7.84
C MET A 31 4.45 -3.57 8.40
N ALA A 32 4.66 -3.63 9.73
CA ALA A 32 5.90 -3.18 10.35
C ALA A 32 7.09 -4.03 9.86
N GLU A 33 6.90 -5.34 9.78
CA GLU A 33 7.88 -6.31 9.28
C GLU A 33 8.17 -6.09 7.80
N LEU A 34 7.13 -5.84 6.98
CA LEU A 34 7.31 -5.50 5.57
C LEU A 34 8.11 -4.21 5.41
N PHE A 35 7.80 -3.15 6.16
CA PHE A 35 8.56 -1.91 6.10
C PHE A 35 10.00 -2.08 6.59
N GLN A 36 10.23 -2.89 7.62
CA GLN A 36 11.57 -3.22 8.09
C GLN A 36 12.36 -3.98 7.01
N PHE A 37 11.74 -4.96 6.34
CA PHE A 37 12.35 -5.68 5.23
C PHE A 37 12.72 -4.74 4.08
N LEU A 38 11.79 -3.90 3.62
CA LEU A 38 12.03 -2.94 2.53
C LEU A 38 13.12 -1.93 2.90
N ALA A 39 13.14 -1.47 4.15
CA ALA A 39 14.17 -0.55 4.64
C ALA A 39 15.58 -1.18 4.64
N GLY A 40 15.69 -2.50 4.81
CA GLY A 40 16.95 -3.24 4.72
C GLY A 40 17.43 -3.51 3.28
N HIS A 41 16.58 -3.27 2.27
CA HIS A 41 16.84 -3.59 0.87
C HIS A 41 16.59 -2.39 -0.06
N ARG A 42 16.84 -1.16 0.40
CA ARG A 42 16.56 0.08 -0.35
C ARG A 42 17.28 0.22 -1.68
N GLN A 43 18.41 -0.48 -1.86
CA GLN A 43 19.14 -0.56 -3.12
C GLN A 43 18.43 -1.42 -4.18
N LEU A 44 17.45 -2.22 -3.76
CA LEU A 44 16.69 -3.14 -4.62
C LEU A 44 15.23 -2.69 -4.83
N PHE A 45 14.68 -1.93 -3.87
CA PHE A 45 13.29 -1.51 -3.88
C PHE A 45 13.15 -0.01 -3.65
N GLU A 46 12.33 0.61 -4.48
CA GLU A 46 11.75 1.92 -4.23
C GLU A 46 10.29 1.73 -3.77
N LEU A 47 9.94 2.30 -2.61
CA LEU A 47 8.60 2.23 -2.06
C LEU A 47 7.83 3.50 -2.41
N VAL A 48 6.80 3.36 -3.24
CA VAL A 48 5.86 4.42 -3.58
C VAL A 48 4.53 4.16 -2.87
N LEU A 49 4.04 5.15 -2.12
CA LEU A 49 2.72 5.09 -1.49
C LEU A 49 1.74 5.96 -2.30
N ILE A 50 0.72 5.31 -2.85
CA ILE A 50 -0.38 5.96 -3.56
C ILE A 50 -1.65 5.77 -2.73
N SER A 51 -2.36 6.85 -2.44
CA SER A 51 -3.58 6.81 -1.64
C SER A 51 -4.47 8.00 -1.96
N ASP A 52 -5.79 7.79 -1.94
CA ASP A 52 -6.83 8.82 -2.01
C ASP A 52 -7.13 9.46 -0.64
N ALA A 53 -6.43 9.02 0.42
CA ALA A 53 -6.55 9.58 1.76
C ALA A 53 -5.86 10.94 1.91
N ASN A 54 -6.20 11.64 2.99
CA ASN A 54 -5.57 12.91 3.32
C ASN A 54 -4.11 12.71 3.76
N VAL A 55 -3.19 13.44 3.11
CA VAL A 55 -1.75 13.48 3.42
C VAL A 55 -1.49 13.72 4.92
N PHE A 56 -2.29 14.54 5.60
CA PHE A 56 -2.17 14.78 7.04
C PHE A 56 -2.23 13.47 7.86
N GLY A 57 -3.23 12.62 7.58
CA GLY A 57 -3.44 11.38 8.32
C GLY A 57 -2.40 10.33 7.97
N VAL A 58 -2.08 10.20 6.68
CA VAL A 58 -1.03 9.30 6.18
C VAL A 58 0.32 9.66 6.81
N GLU A 59 0.72 10.94 6.77
CA GLU A 59 1.99 11.36 7.35
C GLU A 59 2.02 11.23 8.88
N ALA A 60 0.92 11.53 9.58
CA ALA A 60 0.84 11.31 11.03
C ALA A 60 1.09 9.84 11.37
N LYS A 61 0.38 8.92 10.69
CA LYS A 61 0.52 7.49 10.94
C LYS A 61 1.91 6.96 10.59
N LEU A 62 2.46 7.31 9.43
CA LEU A 62 3.78 6.86 9.00
C LEU A 62 4.89 7.38 9.93
N ARG A 63 4.82 8.66 10.34
CA ARG A 63 5.81 9.23 11.26
C ARG A 63 5.78 8.56 12.63
N ALA A 64 4.59 8.31 13.18
CA ALA A 64 4.45 7.57 14.43
C ALA A 64 4.96 6.12 14.34
N ALA A 65 4.89 5.51 13.14
CA ALA A 65 5.50 4.20 12.86
C ALA A 65 7.01 4.28 12.57
N GLY A 66 7.65 5.45 12.63
CA GLY A 66 9.08 5.62 12.39
C GLY A 66 9.47 5.76 10.91
N HIS A 67 8.49 5.98 10.02
CA HIS A 67 8.72 6.16 8.59
C HIS A 67 8.59 7.63 8.19
N ARG A 68 9.51 8.09 7.35
CA ARG A 68 9.49 9.45 6.79
C ARG A 68 9.34 9.37 5.29
N ARG A 69 8.56 10.30 4.74
CA ARG A 69 8.45 10.51 3.30
C ARG A 69 9.84 10.77 2.72
N GLN A 70 10.14 10.07 1.65
CA GLN A 70 11.29 10.35 0.78
C GLN A 70 10.73 10.85 -0.54
N GLY A 71 11.47 11.70 -1.25
CA GLY A 71 11.08 12.07 -2.61
C GLY A 71 11.12 10.82 -3.48
N ALA A 72 10.10 10.62 -4.31
CA ALA A 72 10.19 9.65 -5.39
C ALA A 72 11.21 10.17 -6.41
N GLY A 73 12.03 9.28 -6.99
CA GLY A 73 12.93 9.69 -8.06
C GLY A 73 12.14 10.14 -9.29
N GLU A 74 12.31 11.39 -9.72
CA GLU A 74 11.71 11.83 -10.99
C GLU A 74 12.41 11.11 -12.16
N GLY A 75 11.61 10.55 -13.08
CA GLY A 75 12.12 9.87 -14.27
C GLY A 75 12.67 8.46 -14.05
N VAL A 76 12.37 7.82 -12.92
CA VAL A 76 12.76 6.42 -12.68
C VAL A 76 11.84 5.47 -13.48
N GLU A 77 12.44 4.63 -14.31
CA GLU A 77 11.75 3.53 -14.97
C GLU A 77 11.80 2.28 -14.09
N PHE A 78 10.63 1.81 -13.64
CA PHE A 78 10.54 0.61 -12.83
C PHE A 78 10.56 -0.63 -13.72
N ARG A 79 11.57 -1.48 -13.57
CA ARG A 79 11.65 -2.77 -14.27
C ARG A 79 10.49 -3.71 -13.92
N ARG A 80 9.99 -3.64 -12.68
CA ARG A 80 8.94 -4.50 -12.16
C ARG A 80 8.19 -3.78 -11.04
N VAL A 81 6.86 -3.87 -11.06
CA VAL A 81 5.96 -3.29 -10.07
C VAL A 81 5.41 -4.39 -9.16
N LEU A 82 5.41 -4.11 -7.86
CA LEU A 82 4.90 -4.98 -6.80
C LEU A 82 3.79 -4.20 -6.07
N TYR A 83 2.55 -4.39 -6.49
CA TYR A 83 1.42 -3.58 -6.03
C TYR A 83 0.72 -4.23 -4.84
N VAL A 84 0.66 -3.55 -3.71
CA VAL A 84 -0.02 -4.03 -2.49
C VAL A 84 -1.23 -3.15 -2.22
N GLY A 85 -2.43 -3.74 -2.15
CA GLY A 85 -3.67 -2.98 -1.98
C GLY A 85 -4.83 -3.84 -1.50
N ASP A 86 -5.95 -3.20 -1.17
CA ASP A 86 -7.16 -3.87 -0.69
C ASP A 86 -8.46 -3.22 -1.16
N GLY A 87 -8.44 -1.91 -1.45
CA GLY A 87 -9.60 -1.12 -1.81
C GLY A 87 -10.08 -1.36 -3.23
N ALA A 88 -11.34 -1.01 -3.51
CA ALA A 88 -11.87 -1.11 -4.88
C ALA A 88 -11.08 -0.20 -5.86
N ASN A 89 -10.59 0.94 -5.37
CA ASN A 89 -9.79 1.89 -6.14
C ASN A 89 -8.43 1.31 -6.57
N ASP A 90 -7.96 0.25 -5.92
CA ASP A 90 -6.72 -0.46 -6.27
C ASP A 90 -6.87 -1.41 -7.45
N PHE A 91 -8.11 -1.75 -7.86
CA PHE A 91 -8.34 -2.69 -8.94
C PHE A 91 -7.81 -2.20 -10.29
N CYS A 92 -8.11 -0.96 -10.68
CA CYS A 92 -7.69 -0.39 -11.96
C CYS A 92 -6.16 -0.33 -12.12
N PRO A 93 -5.37 0.22 -11.16
CA PRO A 93 -3.92 0.20 -11.28
C PRO A 93 -3.37 -1.22 -11.26
N ALA A 94 -3.95 -2.15 -10.49
CA ALA A 94 -3.53 -3.54 -10.49
C ALA A 94 -3.84 -4.26 -11.82
N ALA A 95 -4.95 -3.95 -12.48
CA ALA A 95 -5.31 -4.52 -13.78
C ALA A 95 -4.44 -4.00 -14.93
N ALA A 96 -3.76 -2.86 -14.75
CA ALA A 96 -2.83 -2.30 -15.72
C ALA A 96 -1.42 -2.92 -15.63
N LEU A 97 -1.16 -3.77 -14.63
CA LEU A 97 0.12 -4.42 -14.43
C LEU A 97 0.41 -5.48 -15.52
N GLY A 98 1.68 -5.57 -15.90
CA GLY A 98 2.15 -6.52 -16.92
C GLY A 98 2.45 -7.91 -16.36
N ALA A 99 2.80 -8.85 -17.24
CA ALA A 99 3.08 -10.24 -16.88
C ALA A 99 4.27 -10.45 -15.93
N GLU A 100 5.20 -9.49 -15.86
CA GLU A 100 6.35 -9.51 -14.96
C GLU A 100 6.04 -8.98 -13.56
N ASP A 101 4.89 -8.31 -13.40
CA ASP A 101 4.50 -7.63 -12.18
C ASP A 101 3.70 -8.54 -11.26
N VAL A 102 3.54 -8.11 -9.99
CA VAL A 102 2.81 -8.87 -8.99
C VAL A 102 1.81 -7.97 -8.28
N ALA A 103 0.55 -8.41 -8.23
CA ALA A 103 -0.50 -7.82 -7.41
C ALA A 103 -0.67 -8.63 -6.14
N PHE A 104 -0.64 -7.95 -5.00
CA PHE A 104 -0.90 -8.50 -3.67
C PHE A 104 -2.24 -7.94 -3.14
N PRO A 105 -3.38 -8.50 -3.57
CA PRO A 105 -4.67 -8.08 -3.05
C PRO A 105 -4.89 -8.65 -1.65
N ARG A 106 -5.39 -7.85 -0.72
CA ARG A 106 -5.75 -8.36 0.60
C ARG A 106 -6.95 -9.30 0.50
N LYS A 107 -6.79 -10.51 1.02
CA LYS A 107 -7.77 -11.58 0.87
C LYS A 107 -9.11 -11.17 1.46
N GLY A 108 -10.17 -11.35 0.67
CA GLY A 108 -11.55 -11.04 1.05
C GLY A 108 -11.94 -9.57 0.95
N PHE A 109 -11.02 -8.64 0.61
CA PHE A 109 -11.32 -7.22 0.40
C PHE A 109 -11.72 -6.93 -1.06
N PRO A 110 -12.27 -5.74 -1.37
CA PRO A 110 -12.80 -5.42 -2.70
C PRO A 110 -11.82 -5.66 -3.86
N MET A 111 -10.54 -5.28 -3.75
CA MET A 111 -9.54 -5.55 -4.80
C MET A 111 -9.46 -7.04 -5.13
N HIS A 112 -9.41 -7.91 -4.11
CA HIS A 112 -9.33 -9.35 -4.28
C HIS A 112 -10.56 -9.90 -5.01
N ARG A 113 -11.77 -9.50 -4.59
CA ARG A 113 -13.02 -9.98 -5.20
C ARG A 113 -13.13 -9.55 -6.66
N LEU A 114 -12.79 -8.30 -6.96
CA LEU A 114 -12.83 -7.77 -8.33
C LEU A 114 -11.82 -8.48 -9.25
N ILE A 115 -10.63 -8.80 -8.75
CA ILE A 115 -9.64 -9.60 -9.51
C ILE A 115 -10.18 -11.01 -9.78
N GLN A 116 -10.75 -11.68 -8.78
CA GLN A 116 -11.35 -13.01 -8.96
C GLN A 116 -12.47 -12.99 -10.01
N GLU A 117 -13.42 -12.06 -9.88
CA GLU A 117 -14.51 -11.90 -10.85
C GLU A 117 -14.00 -11.61 -12.28
N ARG A 118 -12.92 -10.82 -12.40
CA ARG A 118 -12.31 -10.50 -13.68
C ARG A 118 -11.65 -11.72 -14.32
N GLN A 119 -10.88 -12.49 -13.55
CA GLN A 119 -10.23 -13.70 -14.01
C GLN A 119 -11.23 -14.80 -14.37
N GLU A 120 -12.36 -14.91 -13.64
CA GLU A 120 -13.45 -15.84 -13.98
C GLU A 120 -14.13 -15.47 -15.30
N LYS A 121 -14.39 -14.18 -15.54
CA LYS A 121 -15.06 -13.70 -16.76
C LYS A 121 -14.14 -13.69 -17.97
N GLN A 122 -12.87 -13.33 -17.76
CA GLN A 122 -11.86 -13.12 -18.81
C GLN A 122 -10.47 -13.47 -18.26
N PRO A 123 -10.06 -14.76 -18.27
CA PRO A 123 -8.78 -15.20 -17.70
C PRO A 123 -7.55 -14.45 -18.24
N GLU A 124 -7.56 -14.15 -19.55
CA GLU A 124 -6.49 -13.43 -20.25
C GLU A 124 -6.41 -11.94 -19.89
N ALA A 125 -7.42 -11.38 -19.22
CA ALA A 125 -7.54 -9.95 -18.98
C ALA A 125 -6.73 -9.44 -17.77
N PHE A 126 -6.10 -10.33 -17.01
CA PHE A 126 -5.25 -9.98 -15.88
C PHE A 126 -3.89 -10.67 -16.04
N GLN A 127 -2.88 -9.92 -16.48
CA GLN A 127 -1.58 -10.49 -16.86
C GLN A 127 -0.65 -10.70 -15.66
N ALA A 128 -0.71 -9.82 -14.66
CA ALA A 128 0.17 -9.88 -13.51
C ALA A 128 -0.10 -11.09 -12.63
N ALA A 129 0.95 -11.58 -11.95
CA ALA A 129 0.78 -12.62 -10.95
C ALA A 129 -0.04 -12.09 -9.77
N VAL A 130 -1.03 -12.88 -9.31
CA VAL A 130 -1.89 -12.51 -8.18
C VAL A 130 -1.50 -13.35 -6.96
N VAL A 131 -1.10 -12.69 -5.88
CA VAL A 131 -0.69 -13.33 -4.62
C VAL A 131 -1.50 -12.74 -3.47
N PRO A 132 -2.69 -13.30 -3.16
CA PRO A 132 -3.52 -12.81 -2.07
C PRO A 132 -2.82 -12.95 -0.73
N TRP A 133 -3.02 -11.98 0.18
CA TRP A 133 -2.40 -11.99 1.52
C TRP A 133 -3.41 -11.69 2.63
N GLU A 134 -3.18 -12.26 3.82
CA GLU A 134 -3.92 -11.91 5.05
C GLU A 134 -3.06 -11.02 5.98
N SER A 135 -1.76 -11.35 6.06
CA SER A 135 -0.73 -10.58 6.75
C SER A 135 0.38 -10.13 5.81
N ALA A 136 0.88 -8.90 5.96
CA ALA A 136 1.97 -8.38 5.14
C ALA A 136 3.32 -9.10 5.38
N VAL A 137 3.41 -9.98 6.38
CA VAL A 137 4.50 -10.95 6.52
C VAL A 137 4.57 -11.88 5.31
N GLU A 138 3.43 -12.28 4.73
CA GLU A 138 3.39 -13.12 3.53
C GLU A 138 3.97 -12.39 2.32
N VAL A 139 3.68 -11.09 2.19
CA VAL A 139 4.29 -10.23 1.17
C VAL A 139 5.81 -10.19 1.36
N ALA A 140 6.29 -9.89 2.58
CA ALA A 140 7.72 -9.85 2.87
C ALA A 140 8.43 -11.19 2.58
N ARG A 141 7.80 -12.33 2.92
CA ARG A 141 8.30 -13.67 2.61
C ARG A 141 8.40 -13.90 1.10
N TYR A 142 7.37 -13.53 0.35
CA TYR A 142 7.38 -13.63 -1.10
C TYR A 142 8.52 -12.80 -1.72
N LEU A 143 8.73 -11.56 -1.25
CA LEU A 143 9.86 -10.73 -1.68
C LEU A 143 11.20 -11.40 -1.38
N GLN A 144 11.37 -11.97 -0.18
CA GLN A 144 12.59 -12.67 0.20
C GLN A 144 12.87 -13.90 -0.70
N GLU A 145 11.84 -14.68 -1.02
CA GLU A 145 11.96 -15.82 -1.93
C GLU A 145 12.30 -15.40 -3.36
N MET A 146 11.71 -14.30 -3.85
CA MET A 146 12.06 -13.74 -5.14
C MET A 146 13.53 -13.32 -5.23
N LEU A 147 14.09 -12.75 -4.16
CA LEU A 147 15.50 -12.38 -4.11
C LEU A 147 16.41 -13.61 -4.12
N ARG A 148 16.02 -14.69 -3.44
CA ARG A 148 16.80 -15.95 -3.42
C ARG A 148 16.85 -16.65 -4.78
N LYS A 149 15.76 -16.60 -5.56
CA LYS A 149 15.65 -17.23 -6.88
C LYS A 149 16.42 -16.50 -7.99
N LYS A 150 16.94 -15.29 -7.71
CA LYS A 150 17.76 -14.50 -8.65
C LYS A 150 19.27 -14.75 -8.51
N CYS A 151 19.70 -15.57 -7.56
CA CYS A 151 21.05 -16.12 -7.44
C CYS A 151 21.10 -17.53 -8.03
#